data_AF-A0AAX2LI92-F1
#
_entry.id   AF-A0AAX2LI92-F1
#
_cell.length_a   1.000
_cell.length_b   1.000
_cell.length_c   1.000
_cell.angle_alpha   90.00
_cell.angle_beta   90.00
_cell.angle_gamma   90.00
#
_symmetry.space_group_name_H-M   'P 1'
#
loop_
_entity.id
_entity.type
_entity.pdbx_description
1 polymer ?
#
loop_
_entity_poly.entity_id
_entity_poly.type
_entity_poly.pdbx_seq_one_letter_code
_entity_poly.pdbx_strand_id
1 'polypeptide(L)'
;MFYLKLAWNNLRKSLSVTAPFLLASTVLYMLNCIVLIIMMSPVSESMRHGFMLLGLAIFVLIIFATIMEIYSYNFLLKQRSREFGLYNILGMNKKQVGLVSTIELVFMYLGTVVVGSILSAIFSHVFYLIFANLVRAVHLELQINPVAFIYTTLIFAAIFGLLEVVGLIKIRKTSPLMLFRHKEQGEKEPKGNLLLAALSIILLSIGYYISLSSTKLTALDTLYRFFIAVIIVIIGTYLFYISFMTWHLKRRRQNKAYFYQPEHFVSTSQMIFRMKQNAVGLANITLLAVMAFVAIATTTALYANSEAMSNQLFPKNTHINFDNVSV
;
A
#
# COMPACT_ATOMS: atom_id res chain seq x y z
N MET A 1 -6.90 -10.35 34.44
CA MET A 1 -5.49 -10.80 34.39
C MET A 1 -5.24 -11.99 33.48
N PHE A 2 -6.07 -13.05 33.50
CA PHE A 2 -5.87 -14.25 32.66
C PHE A 2 -5.78 -13.96 31.14
N TYR A 3 -6.71 -13.19 30.57
CA TYR A 3 -6.73 -12.88 29.13
C TYR A 3 -5.52 -12.05 28.65
N LEU A 4 -5.01 -11.15 29.49
CA LEU A 4 -3.78 -10.37 29.22
C LEU A 4 -2.54 -11.28 29.14
N LYS A 5 -2.39 -12.19 30.11
CA LYS A 5 -1.27 -13.15 30.14
C LYS A 5 -1.35 -14.13 28.98
N LEU A 6 -2.56 -14.54 28.59
CA LEU A 6 -2.79 -15.41 27.44
C LEU A 6 -2.43 -14.71 26.13
N ALA A 7 -2.90 -13.47 25.92
CA ALA A 7 -2.59 -12.67 24.73
C ALA A 7 -1.08 -12.43 24.57
N TRP A 8 -0.38 -12.06 25.66
CA TRP A 8 1.07 -11.86 25.62
C TRP A 8 1.83 -13.15 25.28
N ASN A 9 1.46 -14.27 25.91
CA ASN A 9 2.09 -15.56 25.64
C ASN A 9 1.81 -16.04 24.21
N ASN A 10 0.61 -15.78 23.67
CA ASN A 10 0.26 -16.06 22.29
C ASN A 10 1.14 -15.27 21.33
N LEU A 11 1.22 -13.95 21.49
CA LEU A 11 2.04 -13.08 20.65
C LEU A 11 3.51 -13.53 20.63
N ARG A 12 4.07 -13.88 21.79
CA ARG A 12 5.46 -14.35 21.90
C ARG A 12 5.67 -15.70 21.23
N LYS A 13 4.72 -16.64 21.36
CA LYS A 13 4.82 -17.98 20.75
C LYS A 13 4.51 -17.97 19.25
N SER A 14 3.70 -17.02 18.78
CA SER A 14 3.30 -16.87 17.38
C SER A 14 4.11 -15.82 16.63
N LEU A 15 5.30 -15.41 17.12
CA LEU A 15 6.10 -14.35 16.53
C LEU A 15 6.43 -14.57 15.04
N SER A 16 6.65 -15.82 14.60
CA SER A 16 6.91 -16.11 13.18
C SER A 16 5.74 -15.73 12.26
N VAL A 17 4.52 -15.75 12.80
CA VAL A 17 3.27 -15.44 12.09
C VAL A 17 2.89 -13.96 12.27
N THR A 18 3.18 -13.39 13.44
CA THR A 18 2.84 -12.00 13.79
C THR A 18 3.89 -10.99 13.30
N ALA A 19 5.16 -11.38 13.19
CA ALA A 19 6.25 -10.48 12.82
C ALA A 19 6.08 -9.82 11.45
N PRO A 20 5.63 -10.50 10.38
CA PRO A 20 5.43 -9.86 9.08
C PRO A 20 4.38 -8.73 9.13
N PHE A 21 3.30 -8.93 9.89
CA PHE A 21 2.28 -7.91 10.12
C PHE A 21 2.87 -6.71 10.89
N LEU A 22 3.55 -6.96 12.01
CA LEU A 22 4.17 -5.89 12.81
C LEU A 22 5.24 -5.10 12.03
N LEU A 23 6.07 -5.78 11.25
CA LEU A 23 7.08 -5.13 10.40
C LEU A 23 6.41 -4.24 9.37
N ALA A 24 5.40 -4.75 8.66
CA ALA A 24 4.61 -3.97 7.72
C ALA A 24 3.99 -2.74 8.36
N SER A 25 3.30 -2.90 9.49
CA SER A 25 2.65 -1.80 10.21
C SER A 25 3.65 -0.75 10.67
N THR A 26 4.81 -1.20 11.18
CA THR A 26 5.87 -0.30 11.65
C THR A 26 6.48 0.50 10.50
N VAL A 27 6.75 -0.12 9.36
CA VAL A 27 7.28 0.58 8.17
C VAL A 27 6.26 1.57 7.62
N LEU A 28 4.99 1.19 7.52
CA LEU A 28 3.93 2.08 7.05
C LEU A 28 3.70 3.26 7.99
N TYR A 29 3.72 3.03 9.31
CA TYR A 29 3.68 4.08 10.31
C TYR A 29 4.86 5.02 10.13
N MET A 30 6.06 4.45 9.99
CA MET A 30 7.28 5.20 9.87
C MET A 30 7.26 6.14 8.66
N LEU A 31 6.88 5.62 7.49
CA LEU A 31 6.80 6.40 6.25
C LEU A 31 5.75 7.52 6.34
N ASN A 32 4.55 7.24 6.87
CA ASN A 32 3.53 8.28 7.06
C ASN A 32 4.01 9.38 8.00
N CYS A 33 4.67 9.01 9.10
CA CYS A 33 5.19 9.97 10.07
C CYS A 33 6.31 10.82 9.48
N ILE A 34 7.25 10.24 8.71
CA ILE A 34 8.35 10.99 8.09
C ILE A 34 7.81 12.04 7.12
N VAL A 35 6.83 11.68 6.27
CA VAL A 35 6.26 12.65 5.32
C VAL A 35 5.51 13.77 6.05
N LEU A 36 4.80 13.45 7.15
CA LEU A 36 4.17 14.46 8.00
C LEU A 36 5.20 15.39 8.67
N ILE A 37 6.32 14.85 9.16
CA ILE A 37 7.41 15.66 9.74
C ILE A 37 7.97 16.63 8.68
N ILE A 38 8.20 16.16 7.45
CA ILE A 38 8.72 17.00 6.35
C ILE A 38 7.68 18.05 5.95
N MET A 39 6.41 17.69 5.85
CA MET A 39 5.32 18.63 5.50
C MET A 39 5.17 19.76 6.51
N MET A 40 5.37 19.45 7.79
CA MET A 40 5.30 20.43 8.88
C MET A 40 6.62 21.20 9.10
N SER A 41 7.66 20.90 8.33
CA SER A 41 8.93 21.59 8.42
C SER A 41 8.94 22.88 7.56
N PRO A 42 9.78 23.87 7.90
CA PRO A 42 9.87 25.11 7.13
C PRO A 42 10.31 24.90 5.66
N VAL A 43 10.94 23.77 5.35
CA VAL A 43 11.31 23.41 3.96
C VAL A 43 10.06 23.35 3.07
N SER A 44 8.95 22.85 3.61
CA SER A 44 7.70 22.72 2.85
C SER A 44 7.12 24.07 2.45
N GLU A 45 7.29 25.10 3.29
CA GLU A 45 6.84 26.47 3.01
C GLU A 45 7.73 27.19 2.00
N SER A 46 9.04 26.88 1.99
CA SER A 46 9.98 27.44 1.01
C SER A 46 9.68 27.01 -0.44
N MET A 47 8.86 25.96 -0.61
CA MET A 47 8.47 25.43 -1.90
C MET A 47 7.09 25.94 -2.32
N ARG A 48 6.99 26.58 -3.50
CA ARG A 48 5.75 27.17 -4.03
C ARG A 48 4.51 26.26 -3.97
N HIS A 49 4.70 24.95 -4.14
CA HIS A 49 3.63 23.94 -4.06
C HIS A 49 3.99 22.73 -3.16
N GLY A 50 4.99 22.86 -2.29
CA GLY A 50 5.51 21.74 -1.48
C GLY A 50 4.49 21.19 -0.50
N PHE A 51 3.81 22.07 0.25
CA PHE A 51 2.79 21.68 1.21
C PHE A 51 1.65 20.87 0.59
N MET A 52 1.14 21.31 -0.57
CA MET A 52 0.06 20.62 -1.27
C MET A 52 0.51 19.26 -1.80
N LEU A 53 1.72 19.17 -2.35
CA LEU A 53 2.28 17.92 -2.88
C LEU A 53 2.51 16.89 -1.77
N LEU A 54 3.08 17.31 -0.64
CA LEU A 54 3.31 16.44 0.53
C LEU A 54 1.99 16.03 1.19
N GLY A 55 1.00 16.94 1.29
CA GLY A 55 -0.33 16.62 1.80
C GLY A 55 -1.04 15.55 0.97
N LEU A 56 -0.96 15.66 -0.36
CA LEU A 56 -1.53 14.67 -1.26
C LEU A 56 -0.74 13.34 -1.23
N ALA A 57 0.59 13.38 -1.03
CA ALA A 57 1.40 12.19 -0.81
C ALA A 57 0.98 11.43 0.47
N ILE A 58 0.74 12.16 1.58
CA ILE A 58 0.22 11.57 2.83
C ILE A 58 -1.14 10.92 2.57
N PHE A 59 -2.03 11.57 1.83
CA PHE A 59 -3.34 11.01 1.51
C PHE A 59 -3.24 9.66 0.78
N VAL A 60 -2.36 9.55 -0.21
CA VAL A 60 -2.10 8.27 -0.92
C VAL A 60 -1.48 7.23 0.02
N LEU A 61 -0.53 7.62 0.87
CA LEU A 61 0.09 6.72 1.84
C LEU A 61 -0.90 6.18 2.88
N ILE A 62 -1.89 6.98 3.30
CA ILE A 62 -2.95 6.53 4.22
C ILE A 62 -3.85 5.49 3.53
N ILE A 63 -4.25 5.72 2.27
CA ILE A 63 -5.04 4.75 1.50
C ILE A 63 -4.25 3.44 1.35
N PHE A 64 -2.99 3.53 0.94
CA PHE A 64 -2.13 2.37 0.77
C PHE A 64 -1.93 1.61 2.09
N ALA A 65 -1.60 2.33 3.17
CA ALA A 65 -1.44 1.75 4.49
C ALA A 65 -2.70 1.03 4.94
N THR A 66 -3.87 1.67 4.80
CA THR A 66 -5.16 1.06 5.18
C THR A 66 -5.42 -0.24 4.43
N ILE A 67 -5.21 -0.26 3.11
CA ILE A 67 -5.46 -1.45 2.29
C ILE A 67 -4.48 -2.57 2.65
N MET A 68 -3.20 -2.23 2.79
CA MET A 68 -2.13 -3.17 3.14
C MET A 68 -2.37 -3.78 4.54
N GLU A 69 -2.72 -2.95 5.52
CA GLU A 69 -3.04 -3.37 6.89
C GLU A 69 -4.24 -4.33 6.94
N ILE A 70 -5.32 -4.02 6.22
CA ILE A 70 -6.47 -4.91 6.10
C ILE A 70 -6.06 -6.27 5.52
N TYR A 71 -5.22 -6.28 4.49
CA TYR A 71 -4.74 -7.51 3.87
C TYR A 71 -3.86 -8.32 4.84
N SER A 72 -2.86 -7.69 5.43
CA SER A 72 -1.89 -8.31 6.34
C SER A 72 -2.58 -8.84 7.60
N TYR A 73 -3.52 -8.08 8.16
CA TYR A 73 -4.31 -8.54 9.30
C TYR A 73 -5.25 -9.70 8.93
N ASN A 74 -5.87 -9.66 7.74
CA ASN A 74 -6.67 -10.78 7.26
C ASN A 74 -5.86 -12.06 7.06
N PHE A 75 -4.62 -11.93 6.61
CA PHE A 75 -3.66 -13.01 6.50
C PHE A 75 -3.30 -13.57 7.89
N LEU A 76 -2.99 -12.69 8.85
CA LEU A 76 -2.73 -13.05 10.25
C LEU A 76 -3.89 -13.86 10.85
N LEU A 77 -5.13 -13.36 10.73
CA LEU A 77 -6.33 -14.05 11.22
C LEU A 77 -6.57 -15.40 10.50
N LYS A 78 -6.25 -15.50 9.20
CA LYS A 78 -6.38 -16.77 8.46
C LYS A 78 -5.39 -17.81 8.99
N GLN A 79 -4.16 -17.41 9.26
CA GLN A 79 -3.11 -18.31 9.78
C GLN A 79 -3.39 -18.74 11.23
N ARG A 80 -3.98 -17.86 12.04
CA ARG A 80 -4.35 -18.13 13.44
C ARG A 80 -5.74 -18.75 13.62
N SER A 81 -6.44 -19.03 12.53
CA SER A 81 -7.78 -19.62 12.57
C SER A 81 -7.84 -20.96 13.33
N ARG A 82 -6.77 -21.77 13.25
CA ARG A 82 -6.66 -23.03 14.01
C ARG A 82 -6.59 -22.82 15.53
N GLU A 83 -5.90 -21.78 15.99
CA GLU A 83 -5.83 -21.42 17.42
C GLU A 83 -7.22 -21.02 17.94
N PHE A 84 -7.94 -20.20 17.19
CA PHE A 84 -9.31 -19.81 17.52
C PHE A 84 -10.29 -21.00 17.52
N GLY A 85 -10.05 -22.00 16.67
CA GLY A 85 -10.79 -23.26 16.68
C GLY A 85 -10.57 -24.08 17.94
N LEU A 86 -9.31 -24.19 18.38
CA LEU A 86 -8.95 -24.88 19.61
C LEU A 86 -9.57 -24.22 20.84
N TYR A 87 -9.54 -22.88 20.92
CA TYR A 87 -10.18 -22.14 22.02
C TYR A 87 -11.67 -22.43 22.14
N ASN A 88 -12.36 -22.58 21.00
CA ASN A 88 -13.78 -22.90 21.00
C ASN A 88 -14.07 -24.34 21.48
N ILE A 89 -13.21 -25.31 21.11
CA ILE A 89 -13.31 -26.71 21.58
C ILE A 89 -13.01 -26.80 23.09
N LEU A 90 -12.10 -25.98 23.59
CA LEU A 90 -11.76 -25.86 25.02
C LEU A 90 -12.82 -25.09 25.84
N GLY A 91 -13.97 -24.76 25.24
CA GLY A 91 -15.10 -24.14 25.93
C GLY A 91 -15.06 -22.60 26.00
N MET A 92 -14.15 -21.92 25.29
CA MET A 92 -14.18 -20.46 25.22
C MET A 92 -15.31 -19.97 24.30
N ASN A 93 -16.13 -19.07 24.82
CA ASN A 93 -17.17 -18.41 24.04
C ASN A 93 -16.56 -17.52 22.95
N LYS A 94 -17.29 -17.35 21.83
CA LYS A 94 -16.87 -16.45 20.72
C LYS A 94 -16.56 -15.01 21.19
N LYS A 95 -17.27 -14.53 22.22
CA LYS A 95 -17.01 -13.21 22.84
C LYS A 95 -15.64 -13.16 23.53
N GLN A 96 -15.24 -14.24 24.20
CA GLN A 96 -13.94 -14.33 24.88
C GLN A 96 -12.80 -14.45 23.87
N VAL A 97 -12.99 -15.19 22.77
CA VAL A 97 -12.02 -15.25 21.66
C VAL A 97 -11.85 -13.87 21.01
N GLY A 98 -12.96 -13.15 20.79
CA GLY A 98 -12.93 -11.77 20.32
C GLY A 98 -12.15 -10.84 21.26
N LEU A 99 -12.40 -10.94 22.57
CA LEU A 99 -11.69 -10.14 23.59
C LEU A 99 -10.17 -10.39 23.57
N VAL A 100 -9.74 -11.65 23.48
CA VAL A 100 -8.31 -12.00 23.38
C VAL A 100 -7.71 -11.39 22.10
N SER A 101 -8.41 -11.52 20.97
CA SER A 101 -7.95 -10.92 19.70
C SER A 101 -7.87 -9.40 19.75
N THR A 102 -8.81 -8.72 20.43
CA THR A 102 -8.76 -7.27 20.63
C THR A 102 -7.54 -6.89 21.47
N ILE A 103 -7.28 -7.58 22.58
CA ILE A 103 -6.12 -7.30 23.45
C ILE A 103 -4.81 -7.50 22.67
N GLU A 104 -4.71 -8.55 21.86
CA GLU A 104 -3.56 -8.78 21.00
C GLU A 104 -3.37 -7.66 19.96
N LEU A 105 -4.46 -7.20 19.33
CA LEU A 105 -4.42 -6.10 18.37
C LEU A 105 -4.02 -4.76 19.01
N VAL A 106 -4.47 -4.50 20.25
CA VAL A 106 -4.03 -3.34 21.03
C VAL A 106 -2.55 -3.41 21.36
N PHE A 107 -2.02 -4.58 21.76
CA PHE A 107 -0.58 -4.73 21.98
C PHE A 107 0.22 -4.53 20.70
N MET A 108 -0.28 -5.02 19.56
CA MET A 108 0.35 -4.79 18.27
C MET A 108 0.34 -3.30 17.89
N TYR A 109 -0.79 -2.60 18.09
CA TYR A 109 -0.89 -1.16 17.89
C TYR A 109 0.11 -0.38 18.73
N LEU A 110 0.17 -0.65 20.04
CA LEU A 110 1.13 0.01 20.94
C LEU A 110 2.57 -0.27 20.52
N GLY A 111 2.88 -1.51 20.14
CA GLY A 111 4.19 -1.88 19.60
C GLY A 111 4.54 -1.09 18.32
N THR A 112 3.60 -1.00 17.38
CA THR A 112 3.77 -0.23 16.14
C THR A 112 3.97 1.26 16.40
N VAL A 113 3.21 1.87 17.31
CA VAL A 113 3.37 3.30 17.66
C VAL A 113 4.72 3.55 18.31
N VAL A 114 5.14 2.72 19.28
CA VAL A 114 6.41 2.90 19.98
C VAL A 114 7.60 2.70 19.03
N VAL A 115 7.67 1.54 18.38
CA VAL A 115 8.80 1.21 17.49
C VAL A 115 8.78 2.12 16.26
N GLY A 116 7.60 2.37 15.70
CA GLY A 116 7.43 3.25 14.54
C GLY A 116 7.85 4.68 14.85
N SER A 117 7.47 5.23 16.01
CA SER A 117 7.88 6.60 16.38
C SER A 117 9.38 6.71 16.61
N ILE A 118 10.01 5.72 17.26
CA ILE A 118 11.47 5.69 17.44
C ILE A 118 12.17 5.65 16.08
N LEU A 119 11.75 4.74 15.20
CA LEU A 119 12.31 4.64 13.86
C LEU A 119 12.08 5.91 13.04
N SER A 120 10.89 6.52 13.12
CA SER A 120 10.62 7.81 12.46
C SER A 120 11.52 8.92 12.96
N ALA A 121 11.74 9.03 14.27
CA ALA A 121 12.64 10.05 14.82
C ALA A 121 14.07 9.87 14.28
N ILE A 122 14.57 8.64 14.22
CA ILE A 122 15.92 8.33 13.72
C ILE A 122 16.01 8.56 12.20
N PHE A 123 15.12 7.96 11.42
CA PHE A 123 15.18 8.00 9.95
C PHE A 123 14.75 9.35 9.39
N SER A 124 13.88 10.11 10.06
CA SER A 124 13.44 11.43 9.59
C SER A 124 14.62 12.37 9.35
N HIS A 125 15.67 12.30 10.14
CA HIS A 125 16.87 13.11 9.95
C HIS A 125 17.59 12.76 8.64
N VAL A 126 17.74 11.47 8.34
CA VAL A 126 18.34 10.99 7.09
C VAL A 126 17.51 11.41 5.89
N PHE A 127 16.19 11.16 5.92
CA PHE A 127 15.28 11.51 4.83
C PHE A 127 15.18 13.03 4.63
N TYR A 128 15.21 13.79 5.71
CA TYR A 128 15.21 15.24 5.65
C TYR A 128 16.49 15.79 5.04
N LEU A 129 17.67 15.27 5.40
CA LEU A 129 18.94 15.69 4.80
C LEU A 129 18.97 15.38 3.30
N ILE A 130 18.51 14.19 2.90
CA ILE A 130 18.35 13.82 1.49
C ILE A 130 17.43 14.82 0.79
N PHE A 131 16.29 15.15 1.40
CA PHE A 131 15.32 16.09 0.84
C PHE A 131 15.86 17.52 0.74
N ALA A 132 16.49 18.04 1.81
CA ALA A 132 17.08 19.38 1.85
C ALA A 132 18.20 19.55 0.81
N ASN A 133 19.04 18.52 0.64
CA ASN A 133 20.07 18.50 -0.41
C ASN A 133 19.43 18.56 -1.81
N LEU A 134 18.37 17.79 -2.03
CA LEU A 134 17.65 17.76 -3.31
C LEU A 134 16.99 19.11 -3.66
N VAL A 135 16.51 19.84 -2.64
CA VAL A 135 15.90 21.17 -2.79
C VAL A 135 16.95 22.30 -2.79
N ARG A 136 18.23 22.01 -2.53
CA ARG A 136 19.33 22.98 -2.37
C ARG A 136 19.03 24.07 -1.34
N ALA A 137 18.28 23.74 -0.30
CA ALA A 137 18.02 24.67 0.79
C ALA A 137 19.26 24.75 1.69
N VAL A 138 19.90 25.92 1.73
CA VAL A 138 21.27 26.05 2.25
C VAL A 138 21.32 25.92 3.78
N HIS A 139 20.31 26.36 4.54
CA HIS A 139 20.32 26.32 6.01
C HIS A 139 18.94 26.00 6.58
N LEU A 140 18.60 24.72 6.76
CA LEU A 140 17.38 24.33 7.45
C LEU A 140 17.69 23.20 8.44
N GLU A 141 17.51 23.51 9.73
CA GLU A 141 17.54 22.51 10.79
C GLU A 141 16.21 21.75 10.81
N LEU A 142 16.27 20.42 10.89
CA LEU A 142 15.07 19.62 11.06
C LEU A 142 14.47 19.90 12.44
N GLN A 143 13.37 20.64 12.48
CA GLN A 143 12.53 20.73 13.66
C GLN A 143 11.60 19.51 13.71
N ILE A 144 11.91 18.58 14.60
CA ILE A 144 11.04 17.43 14.87
C ILE A 144 9.77 17.96 15.55
N ASN A 145 8.71 18.13 14.78
CA ASN A 145 7.43 18.59 15.31
C ASN A 145 6.68 17.42 15.98
N PRO A 146 6.43 17.45 17.30
CA PRO A 146 5.71 16.39 18.01
C PRO A 146 4.28 16.17 17.47
N VAL A 147 3.69 17.19 16.86
CA VAL A 147 2.34 17.14 16.29
C VAL A 147 2.25 16.12 15.14
N ALA A 148 3.33 15.91 14.37
CA ALA A 148 3.37 14.90 13.32
C ALA A 148 3.18 13.47 13.86
N PHE A 149 3.76 13.18 15.04
CA PHE A 149 3.59 11.89 15.71
C PHE A 149 2.16 11.70 16.23
N ILE A 150 1.54 12.77 16.75
CA ILE A 150 0.16 12.74 17.20
C ILE A 150 -0.78 12.42 16.03
N TYR A 151 -0.66 13.13 14.92
CA TYR A 151 -1.48 12.86 13.73
C TYR A 151 -1.28 11.45 13.21
N THR A 152 -0.03 10.97 13.12
CA THR A 152 0.25 9.60 12.66
C THR A 152 -0.36 8.57 13.62
N THR A 153 -0.25 8.78 14.93
CA THR A 153 -0.83 7.92 15.97
C THR A 153 -2.36 7.85 15.84
N LEU A 154 -3.03 8.97 15.57
CA LEU A 154 -4.48 9.03 15.36
C LEU A 154 -4.92 8.34 14.06
N ILE A 155 -4.18 8.54 12.97
CA ILE A 155 -4.42 7.85 11.69
C ILE A 155 -4.32 6.34 11.89
N PHE A 156 -3.26 5.87 12.54
CA PHE A 156 -3.08 4.45 12.80
C PHE A 156 -4.07 3.90 13.84
N ALA A 157 -4.54 4.73 14.78
CA ALA A 157 -5.64 4.34 15.67
C ALA A 157 -6.92 4.06 14.88
N ALA A 158 -7.25 4.91 13.90
CA ALA A 158 -8.39 4.69 13.03
C ALA A 158 -8.24 3.43 12.17
N ILE A 159 -7.04 3.19 11.60
CA ILE A 159 -6.74 1.98 10.83
C ILE A 159 -6.89 0.74 11.72
N PHE A 160 -6.25 0.70 12.88
CA PHE A 160 -6.33 -0.44 13.81
C PHE A 160 -7.74 -0.65 14.36
N GLY A 161 -8.51 0.42 14.58
CA GLY A 161 -9.93 0.32 14.91
C GLY A 161 -10.75 -0.33 13.79
N LEU A 162 -10.47 0.02 12.52
CA LEU A 162 -11.07 -0.65 11.36
C LEU A 162 -10.66 -2.14 11.31
N LEU A 163 -9.39 -2.46 11.58
CA LEU A 163 -8.92 -3.85 11.67
C LEU A 163 -9.67 -4.61 12.76
N GLU A 164 -9.90 -4.01 13.92
CA GLU A 164 -10.66 -4.62 15.01
C GLU A 164 -12.08 -4.99 14.55
N VAL A 165 -12.79 -4.06 13.93
CA VAL A 165 -14.14 -4.30 13.40
C VAL A 165 -14.13 -5.47 12.41
N VAL A 166 -13.18 -5.48 11.45
CA VAL A 166 -13.02 -6.57 10.48
C VAL A 166 -12.74 -7.90 11.19
N GLY A 167 -11.88 -7.89 12.19
CA GLY A 167 -11.51 -9.07 12.97
C GLY A 167 -12.69 -9.65 13.76
N LEU A 168 -13.43 -8.80 14.47
CA LEU A 168 -14.59 -9.21 15.25
C LEU A 168 -15.70 -9.80 14.36
N ILE A 169 -15.96 -9.19 13.19
CA ILE A 169 -16.92 -9.74 12.20
C ILE A 169 -16.47 -11.14 11.74
N LYS A 170 -15.18 -11.31 11.46
CA LYS A 170 -14.61 -12.59 11.02
C LYS A 170 -14.72 -13.65 12.11
N ILE A 171 -14.34 -13.34 13.34
CA ILE A 171 -14.41 -14.26 14.50
C ILE A 171 -15.87 -14.67 14.77
N ARG A 172 -16.83 -13.76 14.69
CA ARG A 172 -18.26 -14.07 14.86
C ARG A 172 -18.76 -15.07 13.81
N LYS A 173 -18.37 -14.86 12.55
CA LYS A 173 -18.75 -15.70 11.39
C LYS A 173 -18.04 -17.06 11.37
N THR A 174 -16.88 -17.19 12.00
CA THR A 174 -16.18 -18.47 12.13
C THR A 174 -16.94 -19.41 13.05
N SER A 175 -17.60 -20.43 12.48
CA SER A 175 -18.14 -21.55 13.26
C SER A 175 -17.06 -22.62 13.47
N PRO A 176 -16.98 -23.25 14.65
CA PRO A 176 -16.00 -24.31 14.94
C PRO A 176 -16.11 -25.51 13.98
N LEU A 177 -17.32 -25.80 13.48
CA LEU A 177 -17.54 -26.87 12.48
C LEU A 177 -16.95 -26.56 11.09
N MET A 178 -16.80 -25.27 10.74
CA MET A 178 -16.21 -24.86 9.45
C MET A 178 -14.69 -24.96 9.44
N LEU A 179 -14.04 -25.02 10.61
CA LEU A 179 -12.58 -25.11 10.73
C LEU A 179 -12.03 -26.49 10.37
N PHE A 180 -12.74 -27.56 10.72
CA PHE A 180 -12.39 -28.93 10.29
C PHE A 180 -12.82 -29.17 8.84
N ARG A 181 -14.00 -28.69 8.43
CA ARG A 181 -14.46 -28.82 7.04
C ARG A 181 -13.77 -27.88 6.05
N HIS A 182 -12.95 -26.90 6.46
CA HIS A 182 -12.16 -26.09 5.51
C HIS A 182 -11.09 -26.90 4.77
N LYS A 183 -10.72 -28.09 5.28
CA LYS A 183 -9.88 -29.05 4.57
C LYS A 183 -10.66 -29.94 3.59
N GLU A 184 -11.98 -30.06 3.78
CA GLU A 184 -12.86 -30.99 3.03
C GLU A 184 -13.86 -30.31 2.08
N GLN A 185 -14.26 -29.06 2.33
CA GLN A 185 -15.03 -28.25 1.40
C GLN A 185 -14.07 -27.71 0.35
N GLY A 186 -14.06 -28.34 -0.83
CA GLY A 186 -13.34 -27.85 -1.99
C GLY A 186 -13.56 -26.34 -2.18
N GLU A 187 -12.48 -25.62 -2.41
CA GLU A 187 -12.52 -24.16 -2.52
C GLU A 187 -13.53 -23.74 -3.59
N LYS A 188 -14.58 -23.02 -3.21
CA LYS A 188 -15.56 -22.54 -4.21
C LYS A 188 -14.87 -21.67 -5.25
N GLU A 189 -15.13 -21.90 -6.53
CA GLU A 189 -14.57 -21.11 -7.63
C GLU A 189 -14.93 -19.61 -7.47
N PRO A 190 -13.99 -18.68 -7.74
CA PRO A 190 -14.31 -17.26 -7.71
C PRO A 190 -15.37 -16.91 -8.76
N LYS A 191 -16.32 -16.04 -8.39
CA LYS A 191 -17.33 -15.50 -9.31
C LYS A 191 -16.64 -14.48 -10.21
N GLY A 192 -16.14 -14.92 -11.36
CA GLY A 192 -15.62 -14.02 -12.40
C GLY A 192 -16.78 -13.26 -13.04
N ASN A 193 -17.08 -12.06 -12.53
CA ASN A 193 -18.10 -11.21 -13.12
C ASN A 193 -17.50 -10.47 -14.32
N LEU A 194 -18.00 -10.77 -15.53
CA LEU A 194 -17.56 -10.14 -16.77
C LEU A 194 -17.69 -8.60 -16.71
N LEU A 195 -18.74 -8.08 -16.07
CA LEU A 195 -18.94 -6.63 -15.94
C LEU A 195 -17.83 -5.98 -15.11
N LEU A 196 -17.43 -6.61 -14.00
CA LEU A 196 -16.32 -6.11 -13.17
C LEU A 196 -14.96 -6.25 -13.87
N ALA A 197 -14.79 -7.28 -14.70
CA ALA A 197 -13.60 -7.45 -15.53
C ALA A 197 -13.49 -6.36 -16.62
N ALA A 198 -14.59 -6.03 -17.29
CA ALA A 198 -14.62 -4.91 -18.23
C ALA A 198 -14.34 -3.58 -17.53
N LEU A 199 -14.97 -3.37 -16.37
CA LEU A 199 -14.78 -2.17 -15.55
C LEU A 199 -13.31 -1.97 -15.14
N SER A 200 -12.56 -3.02 -14.79
CA SER A 200 -11.13 -2.86 -14.47
C SER A 200 -10.30 -2.33 -15.64
N ILE A 201 -10.58 -2.80 -16.87
CA ILE A 201 -9.85 -2.35 -18.06
C ILE A 201 -10.20 -0.89 -18.38
N ILE A 202 -11.47 -0.51 -18.20
CA ILE A 202 -11.92 0.87 -18.38
C ILE A 202 -11.26 1.79 -17.36
N LEU A 203 -11.29 1.44 -16.07
CA LEU A 203 -10.64 2.22 -15.01
C LEU A 203 -9.14 2.43 -15.29
N LEU A 204 -8.41 1.35 -15.60
CA LEU A 204 -6.98 1.46 -15.90
C LEU A 204 -6.72 2.33 -17.15
N SER A 205 -7.52 2.17 -18.19
CA SER A 205 -7.44 2.99 -19.40
C SER A 205 -7.72 4.47 -19.12
N ILE A 206 -8.72 4.77 -18.29
CA ILE A 206 -9.06 6.15 -17.88
C ILE A 206 -7.90 6.76 -17.07
N GLY A 207 -7.34 6.02 -16.10
CA GLY A 207 -6.20 6.50 -15.32
C GLY A 207 -5.01 6.86 -16.21
N TYR A 208 -4.71 6.01 -17.20
CA TYR A 208 -3.64 6.26 -18.16
C TYR A 208 -3.94 7.45 -19.09
N TYR A 209 -5.19 7.56 -19.56
CA TYR A 209 -5.63 8.69 -20.38
C TYR A 209 -5.52 10.03 -19.64
N ILE A 210 -5.96 10.09 -18.37
CA ILE A 210 -5.82 11.28 -17.52
C ILE A 210 -4.34 11.64 -17.36
N SER A 211 -3.47 10.65 -17.14
CA SER A 211 -2.02 10.88 -17.03
C SER A 211 -1.43 11.49 -18.31
N LEU A 212 -1.79 10.98 -19.48
CA LEU A 212 -1.28 11.47 -20.77
C LEU A 212 -1.85 12.85 -21.17
N SER A 213 -3.11 13.11 -20.85
CA SER A 213 -3.79 14.37 -21.18
C SER A 213 -3.30 15.55 -20.33
N SER A 214 -2.66 15.27 -19.19
CA SER A 214 -2.22 16.30 -18.23
C SER A 214 -0.98 17.09 -18.67
N THR A 215 -0.30 16.70 -19.75
CA THR A 215 0.93 17.36 -20.25
C THR A 215 0.74 18.83 -20.66
N LYS A 216 -0.49 19.28 -20.97
CA LYS A 216 -0.77 20.64 -21.47
C LYS A 216 -1.38 21.58 -20.42
N LEU A 217 -1.52 21.14 -19.17
CA LEU A 217 -2.21 21.90 -18.12
C LEU A 217 -1.26 22.62 -17.18
N THR A 218 -1.82 23.58 -16.44
CA THR A 218 -1.16 24.28 -15.33
C THR A 218 -0.61 23.27 -14.31
N ALA A 219 0.53 23.58 -13.68
CA ALA A 219 1.18 22.68 -12.72
C ALA A 219 0.24 22.20 -11.59
N LEU A 220 -0.65 23.07 -11.10
CA LEU A 220 -1.63 22.72 -10.06
C LEU A 220 -2.69 21.72 -10.54
N ASP A 221 -3.24 21.92 -11.74
CA ASP A 221 -4.23 21.01 -12.31
C ASP A 221 -3.63 19.63 -12.60
N THR A 222 -2.37 19.61 -13.04
CA THR A 222 -1.61 18.38 -13.27
C THR A 222 -1.42 17.60 -11.97
N LEU A 223 -1.12 18.27 -10.85
CA LEU A 223 -1.04 17.62 -9.55
C LEU A 223 -2.39 16.99 -9.18
N TYR A 224 -3.48 17.75 -9.20
CA TYR A 224 -4.80 17.23 -8.82
C TYR A 224 -5.25 16.03 -9.69
N ARG A 225 -5.06 16.13 -11.01
CA ARG A 225 -5.37 15.04 -11.96
C ARG A 225 -4.49 13.81 -11.74
N PHE A 226 -3.22 13.99 -11.42
CA PHE A 226 -2.33 12.88 -11.06
C PHE A 226 -2.88 12.10 -9.86
N PHE A 227 -3.35 12.77 -8.81
CA PHE A 227 -3.92 12.07 -7.65
C PHE A 227 -5.22 11.33 -7.97
N ILE A 228 -6.11 11.93 -8.77
CA ILE A 228 -7.30 11.23 -9.26
C ILE A 228 -6.90 9.98 -10.05
N ALA A 229 -5.90 10.10 -10.93
CA ALA A 229 -5.40 8.98 -11.72
C ALA A 229 -4.84 7.87 -10.81
N VAL A 230 -4.07 8.20 -9.76
CA VAL A 230 -3.54 7.23 -8.79
C VAL A 230 -4.68 6.46 -8.11
N ILE A 231 -5.73 7.13 -7.64
CA ILE A 231 -6.87 6.47 -6.98
C ILE A 231 -7.58 5.52 -7.97
N ILE A 232 -7.82 5.99 -9.19
CA ILE A 232 -8.43 5.18 -10.27
C ILE A 232 -7.57 3.95 -10.57
N VAL A 233 -6.25 4.11 -10.65
CA VAL A 233 -5.32 3.00 -10.92
C VAL A 233 -5.31 2.01 -9.76
N ILE A 234 -5.29 2.45 -8.50
CA ILE A 234 -5.37 1.56 -7.33
C ILE A 234 -6.64 0.69 -7.41
N ILE A 235 -7.81 1.32 -7.61
CA ILE A 235 -9.09 0.60 -7.73
C ILE A 235 -9.06 -0.35 -8.94
N GLY A 236 -8.58 0.14 -10.09
CA GLY A 236 -8.45 -0.63 -11.32
C GLY A 236 -7.59 -1.88 -11.16
N THR A 237 -6.43 -1.78 -10.49
CA THR A 237 -5.53 -2.91 -10.21
C THR A 237 -6.20 -3.96 -9.33
N TYR A 238 -6.95 -3.56 -8.30
CA TYR A 238 -7.70 -4.51 -7.48
C TYR A 238 -8.76 -5.26 -8.28
N LEU A 239 -9.58 -4.55 -9.04
CA LEU A 239 -10.60 -5.19 -9.88
C LEU A 239 -9.95 -6.06 -10.97
N PHE A 240 -8.78 -5.68 -11.47
CA PHE A 240 -8.04 -6.45 -12.46
C PHE A 240 -7.66 -7.84 -11.92
N TYR A 241 -7.01 -7.91 -10.75
CA TYR A 241 -6.63 -9.20 -10.17
C TYR A 241 -7.82 -10.01 -9.68
N ILE A 242 -8.83 -9.37 -9.09
CA ILE A 242 -9.99 -10.09 -8.53
C ILE A 242 -10.91 -10.59 -9.65
N SER A 243 -11.21 -9.74 -10.64
CA SER A 243 -12.25 -10.00 -11.65
C SER A 243 -11.68 -10.35 -13.01
N PHE A 244 -10.80 -9.50 -13.58
CA PHE A 244 -10.28 -9.71 -14.93
C PHE A 244 -9.41 -10.96 -15.05
N MET A 245 -8.45 -11.17 -14.14
CA MET A 245 -7.61 -12.37 -14.15
C MET A 245 -8.44 -13.65 -13.96
N THR A 246 -9.43 -13.62 -13.07
CA THR A 246 -10.37 -14.73 -12.90
C THR A 246 -11.16 -15.01 -14.19
N TRP A 247 -11.71 -13.97 -14.81
CA TRP A 247 -12.46 -14.10 -16.07
C TRP A 247 -11.57 -14.61 -17.20
N HIS A 248 -10.35 -14.09 -17.34
CA HIS A 248 -9.39 -14.50 -18.36
C HIS A 248 -9.06 -15.99 -18.26
N LEU A 249 -8.79 -16.49 -17.05
CA LEU A 249 -8.52 -17.91 -16.80
C LEU A 249 -9.74 -18.79 -17.11
N LYS A 250 -10.96 -18.34 -16.77
CA LYS A 250 -12.20 -19.06 -17.14
C LYS A 250 -12.41 -19.10 -18.66
N ARG A 251 -12.11 -18.00 -19.37
CA ARG A 251 -12.20 -17.95 -20.84
C ARG A 251 -11.19 -18.90 -21.48
N ARG A 252 -9.96 -18.98 -20.96
CA ARG A 252 -8.93 -19.94 -21.40
C ARG A 252 -9.36 -21.39 -21.16
N ARG A 253 -10.02 -21.67 -20.03
CA ARG A 253 -10.60 -22.99 -19.72
C ARG A 253 -11.71 -23.40 -20.71
N GLN A 254 -12.49 -22.46 -21.21
CA GLN A 254 -13.55 -22.73 -22.22
C GLN A 254 -12.98 -23.07 -23.61
N ASN A 255 -11.75 -22.67 -23.91
CA ASN A 255 -11.11 -23.00 -25.17
C ASN A 255 -10.55 -24.43 -25.14
N LYS A 256 -11.30 -25.39 -25.71
CA LYS A 256 -10.95 -26.82 -25.69
C LYS A 256 -9.58 -27.10 -26.32
N ALA A 257 -9.19 -26.39 -27.39
CA ALA A 257 -7.91 -26.57 -28.05
C ALA A 257 -6.70 -26.23 -27.16
N TYR A 258 -6.88 -25.28 -26.23
CA TYR A 258 -5.86 -24.88 -25.26
C TYR A 258 -5.92 -25.70 -23.97
N PHE A 259 -7.13 -25.93 -23.46
CA PHE A 259 -7.33 -26.53 -22.13
C PHE A 259 -6.99 -28.02 -22.06
N TYR A 260 -7.20 -28.79 -23.13
CA TYR A 260 -6.94 -30.24 -23.12
C TYR A 260 -5.49 -30.62 -23.41
N GLN A 261 -4.59 -29.64 -23.57
CA GLN A 261 -3.15 -29.90 -23.62
C GLN A 261 -2.65 -30.27 -22.21
N PRO A 262 -1.85 -31.36 -22.06
CA PRO A 262 -1.42 -31.86 -20.75
C PRO A 262 -0.73 -30.80 -19.88
N GLU A 263 0.05 -29.92 -20.49
CA GLU A 263 0.79 -28.83 -19.84
C GLU A 263 -0.12 -27.73 -19.27
N HIS A 264 -1.22 -27.42 -19.97
CA HIS A 264 -2.08 -26.28 -19.65
C HIS A 264 -3.27 -26.65 -18.75
N PHE A 265 -3.74 -27.90 -18.80
CA PHE A 265 -4.90 -28.38 -18.05
C PHE A 265 -4.73 -28.21 -16.54
N VAL A 266 -3.63 -28.73 -15.99
CA VAL A 266 -3.36 -28.74 -14.55
C VAL A 266 -3.10 -27.32 -14.05
N SER A 267 -2.27 -26.55 -14.78
CA SER A 267 -1.92 -25.18 -14.41
C SER A 267 -3.14 -24.26 -14.39
N THR A 268 -3.96 -24.26 -15.45
CA THR A 268 -5.14 -23.39 -15.56
C THR A 268 -6.16 -23.70 -14.46
N SER A 269 -6.41 -24.98 -14.20
CA SER A 269 -7.35 -25.41 -13.17
C SER A 269 -6.91 -24.98 -11.77
N GLN A 270 -5.63 -25.20 -11.41
CA GLN A 270 -5.10 -24.78 -10.12
C GLN A 270 -5.06 -23.24 -9.95
N MET A 271 -4.73 -22.51 -11.02
CA MET A 271 -4.60 -21.05 -10.96
C MET A 271 -5.94 -20.35 -10.71
N ILE A 272 -7.05 -20.88 -11.25
CA ILE A 272 -8.40 -20.35 -10.98
C ILE A 272 -8.74 -20.39 -9.49
N PHE A 273 -8.42 -21.49 -8.80
CA PHE A 273 -8.64 -21.60 -7.35
C PHE A 273 -7.67 -20.71 -6.56
N ARG A 274 -6.39 -20.68 -6.95
CA ARG A 274 -5.37 -19.81 -6.32
C ARG A 274 -5.71 -18.33 -6.44
N MET A 275 -6.33 -17.89 -7.54
CA MET A 275 -6.77 -16.50 -7.70
C MET A 275 -7.76 -16.05 -6.63
N LYS A 276 -8.67 -16.93 -6.17
CA LYS A 276 -9.58 -16.58 -5.06
C LYS A 276 -8.84 -16.28 -3.77
N GLN A 277 -7.77 -17.01 -3.49
CA GLN A 277 -7.02 -16.85 -2.25
C GLN A 277 -6.01 -15.71 -2.31
N ASN A 278 -5.39 -15.52 -3.47
CA ASN A 278 -4.17 -14.72 -3.59
C ASN A 278 -4.33 -13.47 -4.46
N ALA A 279 -5.48 -13.24 -5.12
CA ALA A 279 -5.66 -12.06 -5.99
C ALA A 279 -5.40 -10.73 -5.29
N VAL A 280 -5.88 -10.57 -4.05
CA VAL A 280 -5.64 -9.35 -3.24
C VAL A 280 -4.15 -9.20 -2.91
N GLY A 281 -3.46 -10.31 -2.63
CA GLY A 281 -2.01 -10.29 -2.39
C GLY A 281 -1.21 -9.90 -3.63
N LEU A 282 -1.58 -10.45 -4.80
CA LEU A 282 -0.96 -10.08 -6.08
C LEU A 282 -1.18 -8.60 -6.39
N ALA A 283 -2.38 -8.05 -6.15
CA ALA A 283 -2.66 -6.63 -6.31
C ALA A 283 -1.75 -5.76 -5.41
N ASN A 284 -1.57 -6.14 -4.14
CA ASN A 284 -0.65 -5.45 -3.22
C ASN A 284 0.79 -5.47 -3.72
N ILE A 285 1.29 -6.62 -4.18
CA ILE A 285 2.65 -6.75 -4.72
C ILE A 285 2.83 -5.85 -5.93
N THR A 286 1.86 -5.84 -6.85
CA THR A 286 1.91 -4.99 -8.04
C THR A 286 1.87 -3.51 -7.68
N LEU A 287 1.03 -3.09 -6.74
CA LEU A 287 1.02 -1.69 -6.27
C LEU A 287 2.34 -1.30 -5.62
N LEU A 288 2.94 -2.19 -4.83
CA LEU A 288 4.26 -1.97 -4.23
C LEU A 288 5.35 -1.80 -5.30
N ALA A 289 5.33 -2.66 -6.32
CA ALA A 289 6.25 -2.54 -7.46
C ALA A 289 6.02 -1.24 -8.25
N VAL A 290 4.77 -0.88 -8.53
CA VAL A 290 4.43 0.36 -9.24
C VAL A 290 4.89 1.58 -8.45
N MET A 291 4.74 1.62 -7.12
CA MET A 291 5.26 2.73 -6.32
C MET A 291 6.78 2.84 -6.38
N ALA A 292 7.50 1.72 -6.36
CA ALA A 292 8.95 1.72 -6.57
C ALA A 292 9.32 2.25 -7.97
N PHE A 293 8.59 1.82 -9.01
CA PHE A 293 8.79 2.33 -10.38
C PHE A 293 8.47 3.83 -10.49
N VAL A 294 7.41 4.31 -9.84
CA VAL A 294 7.07 5.74 -9.81
C VAL A 294 8.22 6.53 -9.16
N ALA A 295 8.77 6.08 -8.04
CA ALA A 295 9.90 6.76 -7.41
C ALA A 295 11.13 6.85 -8.34
N ILE A 296 11.47 5.75 -9.03
CA ILE A 296 12.59 5.71 -9.99
C ILE A 296 12.29 6.63 -11.18
N ALA A 297 11.10 6.51 -11.79
CA ALA A 297 10.70 7.29 -12.95
C ALA A 297 10.61 8.79 -12.66
N THR A 298 10.09 9.18 -11.49
CA THR A 298 10.07 10.60 -11.07
C THR A 298 11.48 11.12 -10.86
N THR A 299 12.37 10.34 -10.24
CA THR A 299 13.77 10.76 -10.01
C THR A 299 14.51 10.94 -11.33
N THR A 300 14.40 9.99 -12.27
CA THR A 300 15.04 10.08 -13.58
C THR A 300 14.44 11.22 -14.41
N ALA A 301 13.11 11.39 -14.38
CA ALA A 301 12.45 12.51 -15.06
C ALA A 301 12.89 13.86 -14.50
N LEU A 302 13.00 14.02 -13.18
CA LEU A 302 13.48 15.26 -12.56
C LEU A 302 14.92 15.57 -12.96
N TYR A 303 15.80 14.56 -12.98
CA TYR A 303 17.18 14.72 -13.41
C TYR A 303 17.26 15.16 -14.89
N ALA A 304 16.58 14.45 -15.79
CA ALA A 304 16.57 14.76 -17.21
C ALA A 304 15.96 16.14 -17.51
N ASN A 305 14.88 16.51 -16.83
CA ASN A 305 14.28 17.84 -16.99
C ASN A 305 15.18 18.96 -16.47
N SER A 306 15.90 18.73 -15.36
CA SER A 306 16.84 19.71 -14.82
C SER A 306 18.01 19.96 -15.77
N GLU A 307 18.54 18.89 -16.38
CA GLU A 307 19.60 18.98 -17.40
C GLU A 307 19.09 19.67 -18.67
N ALA A 308 17.91 19.31 -19.16
CA ALA A 308 17.29 19.94 -20.32
C ALA A 308 17.06 21.44 -20.10
N MET A 309 16.56 21.83 -18.92
CA MET A 309 16.37 23.23 -18.54
C MET A 309 17.71 23.98 -18.46
N SER A 310 18.75 23.37 -17.89
CA SER A 310 20.09 23.97 -17.86
C SER A 310 20.63 24.22 -19.27
N ASN A 311 20.44 23.27 -20.20
CA ASN A 311 20.89 23.40 -21.58
C ASN A 311 20.10 24.48 -22.36
N GLN A 312 18.81 24.67 -22.05
CA GLN A 312 18.00 25.74 -22.64
C GLN A 312 18.36 27.13 -22.11
N LEU A 313 18.62 27.26 -20.81
CA LEU A 313 18.95 28.54 -20.17
C LEU A 313 20.40 28.97 -20.42
N PHE A 314 21.32 28.01 -20.52
CA PHE A 314 22.75 28.25 -20.78
C PHE A 314 23.20 27.46 -22.01
N PRO A 315 22.78 27.86 -23.23
CA PRO A 315 23.21 27.21 -24.45
C PRO A 315 24.74 27.35 -24.58
N LYS A 316 25.46 26.22 -24.55
CA LYS A 316 26.94 26.18 -24.54
C LYS A 316 27.60 26.75 -25.82
N ASN A 317 26.83 27.00 -26.88
CA ASN A 317 27.34 27.47 -28.17
C ASN A 317 26.66 28.77 -28.61
N THR A 318 27.07 29.91 -28.07
CA THR A 318 26.91 31.19 -28.76
C THR A 318 28.06 31.34 -29.76
N HIS A 319 27.79 31.08 -31.04
CA HIS A 319 28.71 31.44 -32.12
C HIS A 319 28.67 32.96 -32.30
N ILE A 320 29.72 33.66 -31.85
CA ILE A 320 29.93 35.07 -32.17
C ILE A 320 30.54 35.10 -33.57
N ASN A 321 29.72 35.40 -34.58
CA ASN A 321 30.22 35.61 -35.93
C ASN A 321 30.67 37.07 -36.03
N PHE A 322 31.97 37.29 -36.17
CA PHE A 322 32.50 38.60 -36.53
C PHE A 322 32.37 38.75 -38.04
N ASP A 323 31.31 39.43 -38.49
CA ASP A 323 31.25 39.89 -39.87
C ASP A 323 32.39 40.91 -40.05
N ASN A 324 33.45 40.49 -40.75
CA ASN A 324 34.53 41.35 -41.16
C ASN A 324 33.94 42.46 -42.04
N VAL A 325 33.82 43.67 -41.47
CA VAL A 325 33.65 44.89 -42.26
C VAL A 325 34.95 45.07 -43.03
N SER A 326 34.93 44.62 -44.28
CA SER A 326 35.99 44.86 -45.27
C SER A 326 36.17 46.36 -45.45
N VAL A 327 37.36 46.85 -45.07
CA VAL A 327 37.88 48.20 -45.28
C VAL A 327 37.99 48.52 -46.77
#